data_AF-A0A0B7J2Z8-F1
#
_entry.id   AF-A0A0B7J2Z8-F1
#
_cell.length_a   1.000
_cell.length_b   1.000
_cell.length_c   1.000
_cell.angle_alpha   90.00
_cell.angle_beta   90.00
_cell.angle_gamma   90.00
#
_symmetry.space_group_name_H-M   'P 1'
#
loop_
_entity.id
_entity.type
_entity.pdbx_description
1 polymer ?
#
loop_
_entity_poly.entity_id
_entity_poly.type
_entity_poly.pdbx_seq_one_letter_code
_entity_poly.pdbx_strand_id
1 'polypeptide(L)' 'MITAEEKGREQGMAKGIEEGRKKGRQEGIQEGEVTKSIKIAKKMLMKKNSIEEIHEITEVSIKEIERLKAEIENLKK' A
#
# COMPACT_ATOMS: atom_id res chain seq x y z
N MET A 1 -44.19 -12.17 -11.31
CA MET A 1 -43.54 -11.09 -12.09
C MET A 1 -42.64 -10.36 -11.14
N ILE A 2 -41.33 -10.30 -11.40
CA ILE A 2 -40.42 -9.47 -10.62
C ILE A 2 -40.79 -8.02 -10.93
N THR A 3 -41.17 -7.27 -9.90
CA THR A 3 -41.59 -5.87 -10.05
C THR A 3 -40.40 -5.00 -10.47
N ALA A 4 -40.67 -3.87 -11.12
CA ALA A 4 -39.62 -2.91 -11.47
C ALA A 4 -38.85 -2.43 -10.21
N GLU A 5 -39.53 -2.40 -9.06
CA GLU A 5 -38.97 -2.05 -7.76
C GLU A 5 -37.99 -3.11 -7.23
N GLU A 6 -38.33 -4.39 -7.32
CA GLU A 6 -37.42 -5.50 -6.98
C GLU A 6 -36.17 -5.51 -7.87
N LYS A 7 -36.32 -5.28 -9.18
CA LYS A 7 -35.18 -5.17 -10.10
C LYS A 7 -34.29 -3.97 -9.78
N GLY A 8 -34.88 -2.82 -9.44
CA GLY A 8 -34.13 -1.63 -9.04
C GLY A 8 -33.30 -1.85 -7.77
N ARG A 9 -33.89 -2.56 -6.79
CA ARG A 9 -33.20 -2.91 -5.54
C ARG A 9 -32.06 -3.91 -5.76
N GLU A 10 -32.27 -4.96 -6.56
CA GLU A 10 -31.21 -5.91 -6.90
C GLU A 10 -30.06 -5.23 -7.63
N GLN A 11 -30.35 -4.37 -8.62
CA GLN A 11 -29.33 -3.63 -9.36
C GLN A 11 -28.57 -2.66 -8.46
N GLY A 12 -29.25 -1.96 -7.53
CA GLY A 12 -28.61 -1.09 -6.57
C GLY A 12 -27.67 -1.82 -5.62
N MET A 13 -28.08 -2.98 -5.10
CA MET A 13 -27.25 -3.83 -4.24
C MET A 13 -26.04 -4.39 -5.02
N ALA A 14 -26.25 -4.90 -6.23
CA ALA A 14 -25.18 -5.44 -7.06
C ALA A 14 -24.11 -4.38 -7.37
N LYS A 15 -24.53 -3.17 -7.76
CA LYS A 15 -23.62 -2.04 -7.99
C LYS A 15 -22.86 -1.64 -6.72
N GLY A 16 -23.55 -1.54 -5.58
CA GLY A 16 -22.91 -1.17 -4.31
C GLY A 16 -21.85 -2.18 -3.86
N ILE A 17 -22.10 -3.49 -4.04
CA ILE A 17 -21.12 -4.54 -3.74
C ILE A 17 -19.93 -4.48 -4.69
N GLU A 18 -20.17 -4.28 -5.99
CA GLU A 18 -19.11 -4.18 -7.00
C GLU A 18 -18.20 -2.97 -6.75
N GLU A 19 -18.78 -1.79 -6.51
CA GLU A 19 -18.04 -0.57 -6.20
C GLU A 19 -17.25 -0.71 -4.90
N GLY A 20 -17.87 -1.25 -3.84
CA GLY A 20 -17.21 -1.50 -2.56
C GLY A 20 -16.01 -2.43 -2.69
N ARG A 21 -16.16 -3.54 -3.44
CA ARG A 21 -15.07 -4.49 -3.69
C ARG A 21 -13.95 -3.87 -4.53
N LYS A 22 -14.29 -3.06 -5.54
CA LYS A 22 -13.29 -2.39 -6.39
C LYS A 22 -12.47 -1.38 -5.59
N LYS A 23 -13.14 -0.55 -4.78
CA LYS A 23 -12.49 0.43 -3.90
C LYS A 23 -11.59 -0.24 -2.88
N GLY A 24 -12.10 -1.24 -2.15
CA GLY A 24 -11.31 -1.96 -1.14
C GLY A 24 -10.11 -2.71 -1.73
N ARG A 25 -10.23 -3.26 -2.95
CA ARG A 25 -9.09 -3.87 -3.64
C ARG A 25 -8.03 -2.83 -4.00
N GLN A 26 -8.43 -1.66 -4.49
CA GLN A 26 -7.50 -0.61 -4.88
C GLN A 26 -6.75 -0.03 -3.69
N GLU A 27 -7.46 0.23 -2.58
CA GLU A 27 -6.85 0.65 -1.31
C GLU A 27 -5.86 -0.40 -0.78
N GLY A 28 -6.25 -1.68 -0.76
CA GLY A 28 -5.37 -2.76 -0.33
C GLY A 28 -4.13 -2.97 -1.20
N ILE A 29 -4.22 -2.74 -2.51
CA ILE A 29 -3.05 -2.79 -3.42
C ILE A 29 -2.10 -1.64 -3.10
N GLN A 30 -2.60 -0.41 -2.96
CA GLN A 30 -1.75 0.75 -2.65
C GLN A 30 -1.05 0.62 -1.29
N GLU A 31 -1.78 0.22 -0.25
CA GLU A 31 -1.19 -0.03 1.07
C GLU A 31 -0.14 -1.15 1.01
N GLY A 32 -0.41 -2.20 0.23
CA GLY A 32 0.51 -3.30 0.00
C GLY A 32 1.81 -2.86 -0.70
N GLU A 33 1.71 -2.04 -1.74
CA GLU A 33 2.86 -1.51 -2.48
C GLU A 33 3.73 -0.63 -1.58
N VAL A 34 3.13 0.34 -0.88
CA VAL A 34 3.85 1.22 0.06
C VAL A 34 4.55 0.40 1.16
N THR A 35 3.84 -0.57 1.74
CA THR A 35 4.40 -1.45 2.78
C THR A 35 5.58 -2.27 2.25
N LYS A 36 5.49 -2.76 1.00
CA LYS A 36 6.54 -3.56 0.37
C LYS A 36 7.79 -2.71 0.09
N SER A 37 7.65 -1.51 -0.46
CA SER A 37 8.77 -0.61 -0.74
C SER A 37 9.51 -0.23 0.55
N ILE A 38 8.79 0.13 1.62
CA ILE A 38 9.38 0.40 2.93
C ILE A 38 10.09 -0.83 3.50
N LYS A 39 9.49 -2.02 3.42
CA LYS A 39 10.12 -3.27 3.89
C LYS A 39 11.42 -3.58 3.14
N ILE A 40 11.46 -3.36 1.82
CA ILE A 40 12.67 -3.56 1.02
C ILE A 40 13.74 -2.54 1.42
N ALA A 41 13.37 -1.25 1.53
CA ALA A 41 14.28 -0.19 1.96
C ALA A 41 14.90 -0.49 3.34
N LYS A 42 14.08 -0.90 4.32
CA LYS A 42 14.56 -1.33 5.66
C LYS A 42 15.56 -2.50 5.56
N LYS A 43 15.28 -3.52 4.74
CA LYS A 43 16.19 -4.67 4.56
C LYS A 43 17.52 -4.26 3.91
N MET A 44 17.48 -3.37 2.92
CA MET A 44 18.69 -2.85 2.25
C MET A 44 19.52 -1.98 3.19
N LEU A 45 18.89 -1.12 4.00
CA LEU A 45 19.56 -0.37 5.06
C LEU A 45 20.29 -1.30 6.04
N MET A 46 19.65 -2.41 6.45
CA MET A 46 20.27 -3.40 7.33
C MET A 46 21.47 -4.11 6.68
N LYS A 47 21.47 -4.24 5.35
CA LYS A 47 22.58 -4.78 4.56
C LYS A 47 23.68 -3.75 4.28
N LYS A 48 23.55 -2.51 4.76
CA LYS A 48 24.47 -1.39 4.55
C LYS A 48 24.57 -0.94 3.08
N ASN A 49 23.50 -1.13 2.29
CA ASN A 49 23.39 -0.51 0.97
C ASN A 49 23.36 1.02 1.11
N SER A 50 23.75 1.74 0.05
CA SER A 50 23.76 3.20 0.06
C SER A 50 22.34 3.77 -0.03
N ILE A 51 22.15 5.01 0.42
CA ILE A 51 20.84 5.66 0.41
C ILE A 51 20.39 5.91 -1.04
N GLU A 52 21.33 6.19 -1.93
CA GLU A 52 21.11 6.41 -3.36
C GLU A 52 20.60 5.14 -4.05
N GLU A 53 21.23 3.99 -3.80
CA GLU A 53 20.81 2.69 -4.36
C GLU A 53 19.43 2.27 -3.85
N ILE A 54 19.14 2.56 -2.57
CA ILE A 54 17.82 2.28 -1.98
C ILE A 54 16.76 3.17 -2.63
N HIS A 55 17.07 4.45 -2.85
CA HIS A 55 16.17 5.39 -3.52
C HIS A 55 15.85 4.92 -4.95
N GLU A 56 16.88 4.52 -5.71
CA GLU A 56 16.73 4.04 -7.09
C GLU A 56 15.87 2.77 -7.19
N ILE A 57 16.07 1.81 -6.29
CA ILE A 57 15.39 0.50 -6.35
C ILE A 57 13.97 0.54 -5.75
N THR A 58 13.78 1.29 -4.67
CA THR A 58 12.51 1.27 -3.91
C THR A 58 11.61 2.45 -4.22
N GLU A 59 12.12 3.43 -4.96
CA GLU A 59 11.47 4.73 -5.24
C GLU A 59 11.06 5.49 -3.96
N VAL A 60 11.55 5.07 -2.80
CA VAL A 60 11.34 5.77 -1.54
C VAL A 60 12.21 7.00 -1.52
N SER A 61 11.67 8.15 -1.11
CA SER A 61 12.44 9.38 -1.02
C SER A 61 13.64 9.25 -0.07
N ILE A 62 14.75 9.89 -0.41
CA ILE A 62 15.98 9.94 0.41
C ILE A 62 15.66 10.32 1.86
N LYS A 63 14.84 11.35 2.06
CA LYS A 63 14.42 11.82 3.39
C LYS A 63 13.74 10.72 4.21
N GLU A 64 12.87 9.92 3.58
CA GLU A 64 12.20 8.82 4.26
C GLU A 64 13.19 7.69 4.54
N ILE A 65 14.11 7.37 3.62
CA ILE A 65 15.18 6.38 3.86
C ILE A 65 16.06 6.79 5.05
N GLU A 66 16.42 8.06 5.18
CA GLU A 66 17.17 8.58 6.33
C GLU A 66 16.38 8.42 7.64
N ARG A 67 15.09 8.73 7.62
CA ARG A 67 14.21 8.53 8.78
C ARG A 67 14.14 7.05 9.18
N LEU A 68 13.99 6.16 8.21
CA LEU A 68 13.98 4.71 8.42
C LEU A 68 15.30 4.22 9.00
N LYS A 69 16.43 4.77 8.55
CA LYS A 69 17.76 4.47 9.09
C LYS A 69 17.86 4.87 10.56
N ALA A 70 17.46 6.09 10.91
CA ALA A 70 17.45 6.56 12.29
C ALA A 70 16.53 5.72 13.19
N GLU A 71 15.36 5.31 12.70
CA GLU A 71 14.44 4.41 13.40
C GLU A 71 15.10 3.05 13.71
N ILE A 72 15.76 2.45 12.72
CA ILE A 72 16.46 1.16 12.89
C ILE A 72 17.63 1.28 13.87
N GLU A 73 18.38 2.39 13.83
CA GLU A 73 19.50 2.61 14.76
C GLU A 73 19.01 2.83 16.19
N ASN A 74 17.89 3.53 16.39
CA ASN A 74 17.29 3.73 17.71
C ASN A 74 16.69 2.45 18.30
N LEU A 75 16.20 1.52 17.47
CA LEU A 75 15.70 0.21 17.92
C LEU A 75 16.81 -0.78 18.29
N LYS A 76 18.07 -0.50 17.93
CA LYS A 76 19.24 -1.34 18.23
C LYS A 76 20.04 -0.89 19.45
N LYS A 77 19.67 0.25 20.05
CA LYS A 77 20.21 0.73 21.32
C LYS A 77 19.46 0.10 22.49
#